data_AF-A0AAQ3LKF2-F1
#
_entry.id   AF-A0AAQ3LKF2-F1
#
_cell.length_a   1.000
_cell.length_b   1.000
_cell.length_c   1.000
_cell.angle_alpha   90.00
_cell.angle_beta   90.00
_cell.angle_gamma   90.00
#
_symmetry.space_group_name_H-M   'P 1'
#
loop_
_entity.id
_entity.type
_entity.pdbx_description
1 polymer ?
#
loop_
_entity_poly.entity_id
_entity_poly.type
_entity_poly.pdbx_seq_one_letter_code
_entity_poly.pdbx_strand_id
1 'polypeptide(L)'
;MDVNDVVNQAEQINLYQNPGQSISGLYKGLANQCSPGQPFPEAELVEAWDIPLVLHPEFVPNGDASQLDKEYGTILAAESAQIILLQLQMAQDRAKACGEITALISSISSNLNTVKSRHGASYLNLLKQSPNRYPTSVGVEIMSGGSPNQDSGIEVSYGANLARLTQSQLQSMNLPASLKQLLTQGIGVKLSQPEYWPAYNNIAAGIRYTTGMAITLAYWATV
;
A
#
# COMPACT_ATOMS: atom_id res chain seq x y z
N MET A 1 -4.13 0.96 -39.70
CA MET A 1 -3.86 1.73 -38.47
C MET A 1 -2.36 1.86 -38.39
N ASP A 2 -1.87 3.09 -38.48
CA ASP A 2 -0.45 3.40 -38.38
C ASP A 2 0.01 3.08 -36.94
N VAL A 3 1.18 2.46 -36.78
CA VAL A 3 1.77 2.14 -35.46
C VAL A 3 1.95 3.43 -34.64
N ASN A 4 2.11 4.56 -35.33
CA ASN A 4 2.20 5.88 -34.72
C ASN A 4 0.86 6.38 -34.12
N ASP A 5 -0.30 5.94 -34.61
CA ASP A 5 -1.61 6.33 -34.04
C ASP A 5 -1.89 5.58 -32.72
N VAL A 6 -1.38 4.35 -32.57
CA VAL A 6 -1.50 3.58 -31.32
C VAL A 6 -0.59 4.17 -30.23
N VAL A 7 0.57 4.71 -30.62
CA VAL A 7 1.50 5.40 -29.71
C VAL A 7 1.00 6.81 -29.35
N ASN A 8 0.30 7.50 -30.25
CA ASN A 8 -0.23 8.85 -30.00
C ASN A 8 -1.57 8.87 -29.24
N GLN A 9 -2.32 7.75 -29.18
CA GLN A 9 -3.54 7.63 -28.36
C GLN A 9 -3.30 7.01 -26.98
N ALA A 10 -2.13 6.44 -26.73
CA ALA A 10 -1.62 6.29 -25.38
C ALA A 10 -1.03 7.65 -24.98
N GLU A 11 -1.81 8.53 -24.35
CA GLU A 11 -1.20 9.44 -23.37
C GLU A 11 -0.22 8.57 -22.57
N GLN A 12 1.07 8.89 -22.58
CA GLN A 12 2.10 8.04 -21.97
C GLN A 12 1.87 8.01 -20.45
N ILE A 13 0.97 7.14 -20.01
CA ILE A 13 0.73 6.81 -18.61
C ILE A 13 2.05 6.24 -18.11
N ASN A 14 2.86 7.08 -17.46
CA ASN A 14 4.06 6.65 -16.78
C ASN A 14 3.74 6.40 -15.31
N LEU A 15 4.47 5.44 -14.74
CA LEU A 15 4.32 4.96 -13.37
C LEU A 15 4.44 6.08 -12.33
N TYR A 16 5.19 7.15 -12.62
CA TYR A 16 5.48 8.21 -11.67
C TYR A 16 4.33 9.21 -11.55
N GLN A 17 3.73 9.60 -12.68
CA GLN A 17 2.60 10.55 -12.71
C GLN A 17 1.26 9.87 -12.48
N ASN A 18 1.13 8.60 -12.87
CA ASN A 18 -0.12 7.84 -12.81
C ASN A 18 0.15 6.44 -12.21
N PRO A 19 0.59 6.36 -10.94
CA PRO A 19 0.93 5.10 -10.29
C PRO A 19 -0.29 4.17 -10.21
N GLY A 20 -1.47 4.69 -9.89
CA GLY A 20 -2.69 3.92 -9.77
C GLY A 20 -3.06 3.23 -11.08
N GLN A 21 -3.13 3.97 -12.19
CA GLN A 21 -3.41 3.40 -13.51
C GLN A 21 -2.36 2.38 -13.94
N SER A 22 -1.07 2.71 -13.77
CA SER A 22 0.04 1.85 -14.19
C SER A 22 0.06 0.52 -13.40
N ILE A 23 0.00 0.59 -12.07
CA ILE A 23 0.04 -0.59 -11.20
C ILE A 23 -1.26 -1.40 -11.34
N SER A 24 -2.43 -0.74 -11.43
CA SER A 24 -3.73 -1.38 -11.67
C SER A 24 -3.75 -2.19 -12.97
N GLY A 25 -3.24 -1.62 -14.06
CA GLY A 25 -3.12 -2.34 -15.34
C GLY A 25 -2.26 -3.61 -15.23
N LEU A 26 -1.14 -3.55 -14.50
CA LEU A 26 -0.27 -4.71 -14.28
C LEU A 26 -0.96 -5.80 -13.44
N TYR A 27 -1.60 -5.41 -12.32
CA TYR A 27 -2.34 -6.36 -11.48
C TYR A 27 -3.58 -6.92 -12.19
N LYS A 28 -4.21 -6.18 -13.11
CA LYS A 28 -5.30 -6.68 -13.97
C LYS A 28 -4.82 -7.83 -14.86
N GLY A 29 -3.63 -7.70 -15.45
CA GLY A 29 -3.01 -8.78 -16.23
C GLY A 29 -2.76 -10.03 -15.40
N LEU A 30 -2.24 -9.88 -14.17
CA LEU A 30 -2.03 -10.98 -13.23
C LEU A 30 -3.35 -11.62 -12.77
N ALA A 31 -4.34 -10.80 -12.41
CA ALA A 31 -5.65 -11.25 -11.96
C ALA A 31 -6.40 -12.02 -13.07
N ASN A 32 -6.32 -11.56 -14.32
CA ASN A 32 -6.92 -12.27 -15.45
C ASN A 32 -6.26 -13.63 -15.71
N GLN A 33 -4.94 -13.76 -15.43
CA GLN A 33 -4.29 -15.07 -15.44
C GLN A 33 -4.79 -15.96 -14.30
N CYS A 34 -5.18 -15.41 -13.16
CA CYS A 34 -5.71 -16.18 -12.05
C CYS A 34 -7.16 -16.63 -12.23
N SER A 35 -8.01 -15.75 -12.75
CA SER A 35 -9.43 -16.03 -12.95
C SER A 35 -9.95 -15.28 -14.18
N PRO A 36 -9.78 -15.85 -15.39
CA PRO A 36 -10.21 -15.23 -16.63
C PRO A 36 -11.69 -14.86 -16.61
N GLY A 37 -12.01 -13.63 -17.02
CA GLY A 37 -13.39 -13.15 -17.11
C GLY A 37 -14.05 -12.73 -15.79
N GLN A 38 -13.35 -12.83 -14.65
CA GLN A 38 -13.83 -12.21 -13.41
C GLN A 38 -13.73 -10.68 -13.50
N PRO A 39 -14.74 -9.94 -12.99
CA PRO A 39 -14.65 -8.49 -12.91
C PRO A 39 -13.45 -8.03 -12.08
N PHE A 40 -12.68 -7.10 -12.61
CA PHE A 40 -11.53 -6.51 -11.93
C PHE A 40 -11.92 -5.13 -11.38
N PRO A 41 -11.73 -4.84 -10.08
CA PRO A 41 -12.12 -3.57 -9.45
C PRO A 41 -11.12 -2.46 -9.79
N GLU A 42 -11.06 -2.09 -11.05
CA GLU A 42 -10.06 -1.16 -11.60
C GLU A 42 -10.15 0.23 -10.97
N ALA A 43 -11.37 0.75 -10.80
CA ALA A 43 -11.61 2.08 -10.26
C ALA A 43 -11.11 2.19 -8.81
N GLU A 44 -11.43 1.21 -7.97
CA GLU A 44 -10.99 1.19 -6.58
C GLU A 44 -9.48 1.04 -6.46
N LEU A 45 -8.85 0.21 -7.30
CA LEU A 45 -7.40 0.02 -7.26
C LEU A 45 -6.64 1.25 -7.75
N VAL A 46 -7.11 1.89 -8.81
CA VAL A 46 -6.54 3.16 -9.30
C VAL A 46 -6.62 4.21 -8.20
N GLU A 47 -7.81 4.44 -7.64
CA GLU A 47 -7.99 5.41 -6.56
C GLU A 47 -7.11 5.09 -5.35
N ALA A 48 -7.07 3.84 -4.90
CA ALA A 48 -6.26 3.43 -3.74
C ALA A 48 -4.76 3.62 -3.96
N TRP A 49 -4.26 3.30 -5.15
CA TRP A 49 -2.84 3.42 -5.46
C TRP A 49 -2.42 4.81 -5.93
N ASP A 50 -3.36 5.70 -6.24
CA ASP A 50 -3.05 7.12 -6.42
C ASP A 50 -2.97 7.90 -5.11
N ILE A 51 -3.53 7.36 -3.99
CA ILE A 51 -3.52 8.02 -2.68
C ILE A 51 -2.15 8.61 -2.32
N PRO A 52 -1.02 7.87 -2.36
CA PRO A 52 0.28 8.43 -1.99
C PRO A 52 0.66 9.70 -2.77
N LEU A 53 0.39 9.74 -4.08
CA LEU A 53 0.70 10.90 -4.91
C LEU A 53 -0.30 12.05 -4.69
N VAL A 54 -1.56 11.73 -4.38
CA VAL A 54 -2.57 12.73 -3.98
C VAL A 54 -2.25 13.35 -2.62
N LEU A 55 -1.68 12.57 -1.69
CA LEU A 55 -1.24 13.06 -0.39
C LEU A 55 0.02 13.93 -0.51
N HIS A 56 0.95 13.51 -1.38
CA HIS A 56 2.27 14.11 -1.57
C HIS A 56 2.52 14.44 -3.05
N PRO A 57 1.84 15.47 -3.61
CA PRO A 57 2.04 15.87 -5.00
C PRO A 57 3.47 16.35 -5.28
N GLU A 58 4.20 16.77 -4.25
CA GLU A 58 5.63 17.10 -4.32
C GLU A 58 6.54 15.92 -4.65
N PHE A 59 6.04 14.68 -4.66
CA PHE A 59 6.80 13.54 -5.18
C PHE A 59 7.09 13.66 -6.67
N VAL A 60 6.22 14.33 -7.42
CA VAL A 60 6.43 14.68 -8.83
C VAL A 60 6.15 16.17 -8.99
N PRO A 61 7.10 17.05 -8.63
CA PRO A 61 6.88 18.49 -8.59
C PRO A 61 6.38 19.02 -9.94
N ASN A 62 5.21 19.65 -9.94
CA ASN A 62 4.55 20.16 -11.15
C ASN A 62 4.31 19.10 -12.25
N GLY A 63 4.27 17.82 -11.88
CA GLY A 63 4.21 16.73 -12.85
C GLY A 63 5.53 16.47 -13.59
N ASP A 64 6.65 17.08 -13.21
CA ASP A 64 7.94 16.85 -13.86
C ASP A 64 8.65 15.60 -13.30
N ALA A 65 8.58 14.49 -14.04
CA ALA A 65 9.24 13.24 -13.67
C ALA A 65 10.78 13.32 -13.68
N SER A 66 11.39 14.37 -14.25
CA SER A 66 12.84 14.58 -14.15
C SER A 66 13.28 15.06 -12.76
N GLN A 67 12.34 15.59 -11.97
CA GLN A 67 12.53 16.06 -10.59
C GLN A 67 11.89 15.13 -9.56
N LEU A 68 11.66 13.87 -9.95
CA LEU A 68 11.05 12.83 -9.13
C LEU A 68 11.75 12.72 -7.76
N ASP A 69 10.95 12.68 -6.69
CA ASP A 69 11.44 12.35 -5.36
C ASP A 69 12.13 10.97 -5.40
N LYS A 70 13.40 10.95 -4.96
CA LYS A 70 14.28 9.79 -5.13
C LYS A 70 13.75 8.54 -4.42
N GLU A 71 13.19 8.70 -3.24
CA GLU A 71 12.70 7.59 -2.44
C GLU A 71 11.38 7.08 -3.02
N TYR A 72 10.47 7.98 -3.40
CA TYR A 72 9.26 7.61 -4.13
C TYR A 72 9.56 6.85 -5.43
N GLY A 73 10.51 7.33 -6.23
CA GLY A 73 10.96 6.63 -7.44
C GLY A 73 11.54 5.24 -7.15
N THR A 74 12.30 5.10 -6.06
CA THR A 74 12.86 3.80 -5.62
C THR A 74 11.76 2.84 -5.19
N ILE A 75 10.76 3.32 -4.45
CA ILE A 75 9.61 2.52 -4.01
C ILE A 75 8.81 1.99 -5.22
N LEU A 76 8.55 2.85 -6.21
CA LEU A 76 7.84 2.44 -7.44
C LEU A 76 8.65 1.46 -8.30
N ALA A 77 9.97 1.63 -8.36
CA ALA A 77 10.85 0.66 -9.02
C ALA A 77 10.83 -0.70 -8.31
N ALA A 78 10.82 -0.72 -6.98
CA ALA A 78 10.71 -1.95 -6.19
C ALA A 78 9.35 -2.65 -6.41
N GLU A 79 8.26 -1.90 -6.51
CA GLU A 79 6.94 -2.46 -6.85
C GLU A 79 6.93 -3.08 -8.26
N SER A 80 7.55 -2.42 -9.23
CA SER A 80 7.68 -2.96 -10.59
C SER A 80 8.46 -4.28 -10.61
N ALA A 81 9.56 -4.37 -9.86
CA ALA A 81 10.33 -5.60 -9.72
C ALA A 81 9.50 -6.71 -9.05
N GLN A 82 8.69 -6.36 -8.04
CA GLN A 82 7.81 -7.33 -7.37
C GLN A 82 6.77 -7.92 -8.33
N ILE A 83 6.20 -7.12 -9.22
CA ILE A 83 5.22 -7.59 -10.22
C ILE A 83 5.88 -8.62 -11.16
N ILE A 84 7.13 -8.41 -11.56
CA ILE A 84 7.90 -9.38 -12.35
C ILE A 84 8.11 -10.67 -11.55
N LEU A 85 8.46 -10.56 -10.26
CA LEU A 85 8.60 -11.73 -9.39
C LEU A 85 7.29 -12.50 -9.24
N LEU A 86 6.15 -11.81 -9.13
CA LEU A 86 4.82 -12.45 -9.10
C LEU A 86 4.53 -13.20 -10.40
N GLN A 87 4.88 -12.64 -11.57
CA GLN A 87 4.74 -13.33 -12.85
C GLN A 87 5.60 -14.60 -12.93
N LEU A 88 6.80 -14.60 -12.36
CA LEU A 88 7.65 -15.80 -12.26
C LEU A 88 7.07 -16.81 -11.27
N GLN A 89 6.57 -16.36 -10.11
CA GLN A 89 5.89 -17.21 -9.14
C GLN A 89 4.62 -17.84 -9.73
N MET A 90 3.87 -17.11 -10.55
CA MET A 90 2.73 -17.64 -11.29
C MET A 90 3.10 -18.82 -12.20
N ALA A 91 4.33 -18.87 -12.71
CA ALA A 91 4.82 -20.01 -13.48
C ALA A 91 5.31 -21.18 -12.60
N GLN A 92 5.70 -20.92 -11.35
CA GLN A 92 6.23 -21.93 -10.42
C GLN A 92 5.14 -22.54 -9.52
N ASP A 93 4.34 -21.69 -8.88
CA ASP A 93 3.25 -22.03 -7.98
C ASP A 93 2.10 -21.05 -8.19
N ARG A 94 1.34 -21.31 -9.25
CA ARG A 94 0.19 -20.48 -9.64
C ARG A 94 -0.85 -20.37 -8.54
N ALA A 95 -1.11 -21.45 -7.80
CA ALA A 95 -2.14 -21.46 -6.77
C ALA A 95 -1.80 -20.49 -5.65
N LYS A 96 -0.55 -20.52 -5.17
CA LYS A 96 -0.07 -19.60 -4.15
C LYS A 96 -0.07 -18.16 -4.64
N ALA A 97 0.51 -17.90 -5.81
CA ALA A 97 0.59 -16.54 -6.37
C ALA A 97 -0.81 -15.95 -6.58
N CYS A 98 -1.76 -16.72 -7.13
CA CYS A 98 -3.14 -16.27 -7.29
C CYS A 98 -3.87 -16.03 -5.98
N GLY A 99 -3.62 -16.85 -4.95
CA GLY A 99 -4.15 -16.62 -3.62
C GLY A 99 -3.71 -15.27 -3.05
N GLU A 100 -2.42 -14.93 -3.19
CA GLU A 100 -1.87 -13.66 -2.72
C GLU A 100 -2.41 -12.46 -3.51
N ILE A 101 -2.40 -12.56 -4.86
CA ILE A 101 -2.89 -11.49 -5.75
C ILE A 101 -4.37 -11.20 -5.50
N THR A 102 -5.21 -12.25 -5.46
CA THR A 102 -6.66 -12.10 -5.29
C THR A 102 -7.00 -11.56 -3.90
N ALA A 103 -6.30 -12.03 -2.86
CA ALA A 103 -6.48 -11.53 -1.50
C ALA A 103 -6.11 -10.04 -1.39
N LEU A 104 -5.02 -9.61 -2.03
CA LEU A 104 -4.60 -8.21 -2.02
C LEU A 104 -5.61 -7.30 -2.75
N ILE A 105 -6.05 -7.69 -3.95
CA ILE A 105 -7.03 -6.94 -4.74
C ILE A 105 -8.36 -6.79 -3.98
N SER A 106 -8.85 -7.90 -3.42
CA SER A 106 -10.09 -7.91 -2.63
C SER A 106 -9.98 -7.06 -1.36
N SER A 107 -8.83 -7.14 -0.68
CA SER A 107 -8.53 -6.32 0.50
C SER A 107 -8.63 -4.82 0.18
N ILE A 108 -7.88 -4.36 -0.81
CA ILE A 108 -7.80 -2.93 -1.14
C ILE A 108 -9.17 -2.39 -1.59
N SER A 109 -9.82 -3.06 -2.54
CA SER A 109 -11.09 -2.60 -3.10
C SER A 109 -12.21 -2.53 -2.06
N SER A 110 -12.37 -3.57 -1.25
CA SER A 110 -13.41 -3.61 -0.20
C SER A 110 -13.13 -2.61 0.93
N ASN A 111 -11.87 -2.49 1.35
CA ASN A 111 -11.50 -1.57 2.44
C ASN A 111 -11.60 -0.11 2.00
N LEU A 112 -11.22 0.24 0.76
CA LEU A 112 -11.41 1.61 0.25
C LEU A 112 -12.88 2.03 0.32
N ASN A 113 -13.78 1.17 -0.15
CA ASN A 113 -15.22 1.44 -0.07
C ASN A 113 -15.71 1.58 1.37
N THR A 114 -15.20 0.75 2.28
CA THR A 114 -15.52 0.84 3.72
C THR A 114 -15.01 2.13 4.34
N VAL A 115 -13.77 2.53 4.05
CA VAL A 115 -13.17 3.79 4.52
C VAL A 115 -13.96 4.98 4.02
N LYS A 116 -14.32 5.02 2.72
CA LYS A 116 -15.13 6.09 2.14
C LYS A 116 -16.53 6.15 2.75
N SER A 117 -17.13 5.00 3.04
CA SER A 117 -18.44 4.92 3.72
C SER A 117 -18.38 5.47 5.15
N ARG A 118 -17.33 5.13 5.91
CA ARG A 118 -17.16 5.57 7.31
C ARG A 118 -16.74 7.05 7.45
N HIS A 119 -15.79 7.47 6.63
CA HIS A 119 -15.09 8.76 6.79
C HIS A 119 -15.48 9.80 5.74
N GLY A 120 -16.30 9.43 4.76
CA GLY A 120 -16.80 10.30 3.70
C GLY A 120 -15.70 10.83 2.78
N ALA A 121 -15.98 11.96 2.12
CA ALA A 121 -15.05 12.62 1.19
C ALA A 121 -13.76 13.13 1.87
N SER A 122 -13.71 13.18 3.20
CA SER A 122 -12.56 13.67 3.97
C SER A 122 -11.60 12.57 4.41
N TYR A 123 -11.77 11.32 3.95
CA TYR A 123 -10.87 10.23 4.36
C TYR A 123 -9.39 10.52 4.05
N LEU A 124 -9.07 11.28 2.99
CA LEU A 124 -7.69 11.69 2.72
C LEU A 124 -7.12 12.60 3.81
N ASN A 125 -7.93 13.45 4.44
CA ASN A 125 -7.49 14.30 5.56
C ASN A 125 -7.13 13.48 6.80
N LEU A 126 -7.73 12.30 6.97
CA LEU A 126 -7.37 11.35 8.02
C LEU A 126 -5.97 10.79 7.76
N LEU A 127 -5.71 10.35 6.53
CA LEU A 127 -4.41 9.78 6.14
C LEU A 127 -3.26 10.81 6.24
N LYS A 128 -3.53 12.08 5.91
CA LYS A 128 -2.57 13.20 6.03
C LYS A 128 -2.11 13.49 7.46
N GLN A 129 -2.81 13.00 8.49
CA GLN A 129 -2.41 13.22 9.87
C GLN A 129 -1.20 12.39 10.29
N SER A 130 -0.90 11.32 9.55
CA SER A 130 0.29 10.51 9.81
C SER A 130 1.55 11.31 9.50
N PRO A 131 2.60 11.23 10.35
CA PRO A 131 3.91 11.81 10.06
C PRO A 131 4.67 11.03 8.97
N ASN A 132 4.22 9.83 8.62
CA ASN A 132 4.86 9.00 7.61
C ASN A 132 4.62 9.60 6.21
N ARG A 133 5.71 9.84 5.48
CA ARG A 133 5.67 10.45 4.15
C ARG A 133 5.34 9.45 3.04
N TYR A 134 5.75 8.19 3.17
CA TYR A 134 5.59 7.18 2.11
C TYR A 134 4.68 6.04 2.56
N PRO A 135 4.02 5.32 1.63
CA PRO A 135 3.19 4.19 2.00
C PRO A 135 4.00 3.01 2.57
N THR A 136 5.31 2.98 2.34
CA THR A 136 6.25 1.98 2.87
C THR A 136 6.90 2.39 4.19
N SER A 137 6.65 3.62 4.67
CA SER A 137 7.27 4.11 5.90
C SER A 137 6.82 3.27 7.09
N VAL A 138 7.78 2.93 7.94
CA VAL A 138 7.55 2.47 9.31
C VAL A 138 8.13 3.56 10.18
N GLY A 139 7.35 4.05 11.13
CA GLY A 139 7.67 5.17 11.99
C GLY A 139 7.42 4.84 13.45
N VAL A 140 7.71 5.82 14.30
CA VAL A 140 7.44 5.75 15.73
C VAL A 140 6.13 6.49 16.00
N GLU A 141 5.24 5.89 16.79
CA GLU A 141 3.99 6.53 17.21
C GLU A 141 4.26 7.88 17.88
N ILE A 142 3.56 8.91 17.40
CA ILE A 142 3.55 10.23 18.05
C ILE A 142 2.51 10.23 19.16
N MET A 143 2.96 10.46 20.39
CA MET A 143 2.10 10.56 21.57
C MET A 143 1.33 11.88 21.59
N SER A 144 0.31 11.99 22.45
CA SER A 144 -0.51 13.22 22.60
C SER A 144 0.30 14.48 22.94
N GLY A 145 1.52 14.34 23.46
CA GLY A 145 2.47 15.43 23.68
C GLY A 145 3.23 15.91 22.43
N GLY A 146 2.94 15.36 21.25
CA GLY A 146 3.55 15.75 19.97
C GLY A 146 4.96 15.22 19.74
N SER A 147 5.45 14.30 20.58
CA SER A 147 6.77 13.68 20.41
C SER A 147 6.73 12.21 20.85
N PRO A 148 7.54 11.35 20.22
CA PRO A 148 7.74 9.99 20.71
C PRO A 148 8.28 9.95 22.14
N ASN A 149 7.95 8.89 22.88
CA ASN A 149 8.58 8.58 24.16
C ASN A 149 8.82 7.06 24.29
N GLN A 150 9.25 6.61 25.46
CA GLN A 150 9.55 5.20 25.72
C GLN A 150 8.35 4.26 25.55
N ASP A 151 7.13 4.78 25.69
CA ASP A 151 5.88 4.03 25.52
C ASP A 151 5.34 4.05 24.09
N SER A 152 5.89 4.89 23.20
CA SER A 152 5.51 4.92 21.79
C SER A 152 5.71 3.55 21.15
N GLY A 153 4.74 3.09 20.35
CA GLY A 153 4.92 1.88 19.53
C GLY A 153 5.24 2.18 18.07
N ILE A 154 4.96 1.20 17.22
CA ILE A 154 5.23 1.25 15.77
C ILE A 154 4.01 1.81 15.04
N GLU A 155 4.23 2.76 14.13
CA GLU A 155 3.22 3.23 13.17
C GLU A 155 3.64 2.87 11.75
N VAL A 156 2.74 2.25 10.99
CA VAL A 156 3.03 1.77 9.63
C VAL A 156 2.22 2.57 8.62
N SER A 157 2.86 2.95 7.51
CA SER A 157 2.22 3.64 6.39
C SER A 157 1.45 4.87 6.86
N TYR A 158 0.33 5.23 6.24
CA TYR A 158 -0.44 6.41 6.63
C TYR A 158 -1.36 6.16 7.83
N GLY A 159 -0.76 5.96 9.01
CA GLY A 159 -1.44 5.98 10.29
C GLY A 159 -1.87 4.61 10.85
N ALA A 160 -1.40 3.49 10.29
CA ALA A 160 -1.68 2.17 10.86
C ALA A 160 -0.85 1.97 12.15
N ASN A 161 -1.38 2.45 13.26
CA ASN A 161 -0.72 2.45 14.56
C ASN A 161 -0.87 1.07 15.23
N LEU A 162 0.23 0.31 15.25
CA LEU A 162 0.31 -1.04 15.82
C LEU A 162 0.39 -1.02 17.36
N ALA A 163 0.80 0.09 17.96
CA ALA A 163 0.80 0.27 19.41
C ALA A 163 -0.63 0.19 19.98
N ARG A 164 -1.60 0.71 19.23
CA ARG A 164 -3.03 0.75 19.60
C ARG A 164 -3.86 -0.36 19.00
N LEU A 165 -3.31 -1.09 18.03
CA LEU A 165 -4.00 -2.20 17.38
C LEU A 165 -3.97 -3.44 18.27
N THR A 166 -5.13 -4.02 18.54
CA THR A 166 -5.21 -5.31 19.25
C THR A 166 -5.06 -6.49 18.29
N GLN A 167 -4.66 -7.65 18.81
CA GLN A 167 -4.61 -8.88 18.01
C GLN A 167 -5.97 -9.22 17.40
N SER A 168 -7.07 -9.02 18.14
CA SER A 168 -8.42 -9.26 17.66
C SER A 168 -8.79 -8.34 16.49
N GLN A 169 -8.44 -7.04 16.57
CA GLN A 169 -8.66 -6.11 15.45
C GLN A 169 -7.85 -6.52 14.23
N LEU A 170 -6.56 -6.87 14.39
CA LEU A 170 -5.74 -7.36 13.27
C LEU A 170 -6.35 -8.61 12.61
N GLN A 171 -6.89 -9.55 13.40
CA GLN A 171 -7.54 -10.73 12.83
C GLN A 171 -8.82 -10.38 12.07
N SER A 172 -9.57 -9.36 12.53
CA SER A 172 -10.78 -8.87 11.84
C SER A 172 -10.51 -8.05 10.59
N MET A 173 -9.32 -7.46 10.45
CA MET A 173 -8.95 -6.68 9.26
C MET A 173 -9.05 -7.55 7.99
N ASN A 174 -9.69 -7.05 6.95
CA ASN A 174 -9.66 -7.69 5.63
C ASN A 174 -8.28 -7.44 4.99
N LEU A 175 -7.32 -8.32 5.28
CA LEU A 175 -5.92 -8.19 4.88
C LEU A 175 -5.33 -9.57 4.57
N PRO A 176 -4.45 -9.72 3.55
CA PRO A 176 -3.75 -10.98 3.29
C PRO A 176 -3.05 -11.56 4.53
N ALA A 177 -3.09 -12.89 4.68
CA ALA A 177 -2.56 -13.58 5.86
C ALA A 177 -1.06 -13.31 6.11
N SER A 178 -0.27 -13.22 5.04
CA SER A 178 1.17 -12.89 5.12
C SER A 178 1.41 -11.51 5.72
N LEU A 179 0.57 -10.52 5.40
CA LEU A 179 0.66 -9.18 5.97
C LEU A 179 0.18 -9.16 7.43
N LYS A 180 -0.88 -9.92 7.77
CA LYS A 180 -1.27 -10.07 9.19
C LYS A 180 -0.14 -10.68 10.01
N GLN A 181 0.51 -11.72 9.50
CA GLN A 181 1.65 -12.34 10.17
C GLN A 181 2.81 -11.34 10.33
N LEU A 182 3.11 -10.55 9.29
CA LEU A 182 4.13 -9.50 9.35
C LEU A 182 3.84 -8.49 10.48
N LEU A 183 2.61 -7.95 10.53
CA LEU A 183 2.21 -6.91 11.49
C LEU A 183 2.09 -7.41 12.93
N THR A 184 1.82 -8.70 13.14
CA THR A 184 1.70 -9.28 14.50
C THR A 184 2.96 -9.01 15.35
N GLN A 185 4.13 -8.91 14.71
CA GLN A 185 5.41 -8.64 15.39
C GLN A 185 5.46 -7.26 16.06
N GLY A 186 4.70 -6.28 15.57
CA GLY A 186 4.71 -4.91 16.09
C GLY A 186 3.55 -4.58 17.03
N ILE A 187 2.59 -5.48 17.22
CA ILE A 187 1.41 -5.23 18.04
C ILE A 187 1.78 -5.04 19.50
N GLY A 188 1.46 -3.86 20.05
CA GLY A 188 1.70 -3.52 21.46
C GLY A 188 3.18 -3.43 21.86
N VAL A 189 4.11 -3.53 20.90
CA VAL A 189 5.55 -3.41 21.16
C VAL A 189 5.89 -1.93 21.35
N LYS A 190 6.61 -1.63 22.43
CA LYS A 190 6.99 -0.26 22.82
C LYS A 190 8.45 0.02 22.52
N LEU A 191 8.79 1.28 22.25
CA LEU A 191 10.15 1.73 21.92
C LEU A 191 11.21 1.34 22.96
N SER A 192 10.83 1.25 24.24
CA SER A 192 11.72 0.82 25.31
C SER A 192 12.02 -0.68 25.34
N GLN A 193 11.29 -1.49 24.58
CA GLN A 193 11.41 -2.95 24.61
C GLN A 193 12.47 -3.45 23.62
N PRO A 194 13.24 -4.49 23.96
CA PRO A 194 14.28 -5.03 23.08
C PRO A 194 13.74 -5.58 21.75
N GLU A 195 12.46 -5.97 21.71
CA GLU A 195 11.79 -6.48 20.51
C GLU A 195 11.43 -5.38 19.50
N TYR A 196 11.48 -4.10 19.89
CA TYR A 196 11.02 -2.99 19.05
C TYR A 196 11.77 -2.89 17.72
N TRP A 197 13.10 -2.74 17.76
CA TRP A 197 13.89 -2.58 16.54
C TRP A 197 13.89 -3.81 15.64
N PRO A 198 13.97 -5.05 16.17
CA PRO A 198 13.72 -6.25 15.36
C PRO A 198 12.37 -6.24 14.65
N ALA A 199 11.28 -5.96 15.36
CA ALA A 199 9.94 -5.89 14.78
C ALA A 199 9.83 -4.79 13.73
N TYR A 200 10.31 -3.58 14.05
CA TYR A 200 10.35 -2.44 13.15
C TYR A 200 11.08 -2.77 11.84
N ASN A 201 12.29 -3.34 11.92
CA ASN A 201 13.10 -3.64 10.76
C ASN A 201 12.50 -4.73 9.88
N ASN A 202 11.92 -5.77 10.51
CA ASN A 202 11.23 -6.84 9.78
C ASN A 202 10.02 -6.30 9.02
N ILE A 203 9.23 -5.44 9.66
CA ILE A 203 8.08 -4.79 9.03
C ILE A 203 8.55 -3.88 7.89
N ALA A 204 9.56 -3.04 8.12
CA ALA A 204 10.09 -2.13 7.10
C ALA A 204 10.60 -2.87 5.86
N ALA A 205 11.26 -4.02 6.05
CA ALA A 205 11.74 -4.86 4.95
C ALA A 205 10.61 -5.61 4.21
N GLY A 206 9.47 -5.83 4.86
CA GLY A 206 8.35 -6.61 4.34
C GLY A 206 7.26 -5.81 3.62
N ILE A 207 7.30 -4.47 3.70
CA ILE A 207 6.28 -3.59 3.13
C ILE A 207 6.73 -3.03 1.78
N ARG A 208 5.76 -2.92 0.86
CA ARG A 208 5.92 -2.32 -0.46
C ARG A 208 4.81 -1.32 -0.71
N TYR A 209 4.84 -0.65 -1.85
CA TYR A 209 3.88 0.39 -2.19
C TYR A 209 2.43 -0.09 -2.07
N THR A 210 2.13 -1.22 -2.73
CA THR A 210 0.77 -1.76 -2.80
C THR A 210 0.32 -2.37 -1.47
N THR A 211 1.23 -3.04 -0.76
CA THR A 211 0.91 -3.66 0.53
C THR A 211 0.82 -2.65 1.67
N GLY A 212 1.61 -1.57 1.63
CA GLY A 212 1.48 -0.43 2.54
C GLY A 212 0.12 0.25 2.43
N MET A 213 -0.38 0.43 1.20
CA MET A 213 -1.73 0.92 0.98
C MET A 213 -2.81 -0.06 1.46
N ALA A 214 -2.62 -1.37 1.24
CA ALA A 214 -3.53 -2.38 1.79
C ALA A 214 -3.60 -2.34 3.32
N ILE A 215 -2.45 -2.17 3.99
CA ILE A 215 -2.37 -2.02 5.45
C ILE A 215 -3.11 -0.76 5.92
N THR A 216 -2.83 0.38 5.29
CA THR A 216 -3.50 1.66 5.58
C THR A 216 -5.02 1.53 5.49
N LEU A 217 -5.52 1.05 4.36
CA LEU A 217 -6.96 0.94 4.12
C LEU A 217 -7.62 -0.07 5.05
N ALA A 218 -7.00 -1.23 5.27
CA ALA A 218 -7.52 -2.24 6.19
C ALA A 218 -7.60 -1.74 7.63
N TYR A 219 -6.62 -0.94 8.06
CA TYR A 219 -6.59 -0.37 9.40
C TYR A 219 -7.77 0.58 9.59
N TRP A 220 -7.88 1.60 8.73
CA TRP A 220 -8.93 2.63 8.82
C TRP A 220 -10.34 2.12 8.48
N ALA A 221 -10.45 0.99 7.78
CA ALA A 221 -11.71 0.28 7.60
C ALA A 221 -12.16 -0.47 8.87
N THR A 222 -11.25 -0.76 9.79
CA THR A 222 -11.49 -1.56 10.99
C THR A 222 -11.69 -0.66 12.21
N VAL A 223 -10.76 0.26 12.45
CA VAL A 223 -10.75 1.15 13.62
C VAL A 223 -11.74 2.31 13.52
#